data_AF-A0A2V7Y606-F1
#
_entry.id   AF-A0A2V7Y606-F1
#
_cell.length_a   1.000
_cell.length_b   1.000
_cell.length_c   1.000
_cell.angle_alpha   90.00
_cell.angle_beta   90.00
_cell.angle_gamma   90.00
#
_symmetry.space_group_name_H-M   'P 1'
#
loop_
_entity.id
_entity.type
_entity.pdbx_description
1 polymer ?
#
loop_
_entity_poly.entity_id
_entity_poly.type
_entity_poly.pdbx_seq_one_letter_code
_entity_poly.pdbx_strand_id
1 'polypeptide(L)'
;MPIVLVALLALTASGPWREIAPGVEIARFQASRPAAPPITVVRVDPRRNRFSLQSAKLQGLSRAPTAAEWIARSGASGVINASMYGKDERTSVGYMRDGERVNNGGWSPQKAVFVAEPDRAGLPPARILDRTCESVGRLAPRYRVVVQSIRMLDCKGRNVWTDTSSQWGTTAIGTDRSGGVLLVHVAGPHSVHDLVDDLEALPLGLTRLMYVEGGRQAAL
;
A
#
# COMPACT_ATOMS: atom_id res chain seq x y z
N MET A 1 17.46 10.47 -51.30
CA MET A 1 16.45 9.89 -50.40
C MET A 1 16.63 10.50 -49.02
N PRO A 2 15.59 11.10 -48.42
CA PRO A 2 15.73 11.83 -47.17
C PRO A 2 15.90 10.84 -46.02
N ILE A 3 16.82 11.17 -45.11
CA ILE A 3 17.03 10.44 -43.86
C ILE A 3 15.77 10.62 -43.00
N VAL A 4 15.16 9.51 -42.58
CA VAL A 4 13.97 9.50 -41.70
C VAL A 4 14.40 9.07 -40.31
N LEU A 5 14.17 9.93 -39.31
CA LEU A 5 14.22 9.57 -37.90
C LEU A 5 12.90 8.89 -37.53
N VAL A 6 12.91 7.56 -37.43
CA VAL A 6 11.76 6.80 -36.92
C VAL A 6 11.84 6.81 -35.40
N ALA A 7 11.07 7.68 -34.76
CA ALA A 7 10.73 7.51 -33.36
C ALA A 7 9.72 6.36 -33.28
N LEU A 8 10.16 5.18 -32.82
CA LEU A 8 9.23 4.20 -32.27
C LEU A 8 8.63 4.83 -31.01
N LEU A 9 7.50 5.51 -31.18
CA LEU A 9 6.58 5.76 -30.08
C LEU A 9 6.13 4.37 -29.64
N ALA A 10 6.80 3.82 -28.62
CA ALA A 10 6.18 2.79 -27.82
C ALA A 10 4.86 3.40 -27.35
N LEU A 11 3.75 2.90 -27.91
CA LEU A 11 2.47 3.03 -27.24
C LEU A 11 2.68 2.31 -25.91
N THR A 12 3.12 3.04 -24.89
CA THR A 12 2.83 2.67 -23.53
C THR A 12 1.32 2.64 -23.54
N ALA A 13 0.73 1.46 -23.59
CA ALA A 13 -0.66 1.30 -23.26
C ALA A 13 -0.79 1.98 -21.90
N SER A 14 -1.31 3.21 -21.88
CA SER A 14 -1.89 3.77 -20.68
C SER A 14 -2.83 2.66 -20.25
N GLY A 15 -2.50 1.98 -19.16
CA GLY A 15 -3.30 0.85 -18.68
C GLY A 15 -4.76 1.28 -18.47
N PRO A 16 -5.61 0.44 -17.86
CA PRO A 16 -7.00 0.79 -17.58
C PRO A 16 -7.16 1.89 -16.49
N TRP A 17 -6.19 2.78 -16.37
CA TRP A 17 -6.10 3.88 -15.43
C TRP A 17 -7.05 5.00 -15.79
N ARG A 18 -7.77 5.46 -14.78
CA ARG A 18 -8.63 6.63 -14.83
C ARG A 18 -8.25 7.55 -13.68
N GLU A 19 -7.90 8.80 -13.99
CA GLU A 19 -7.68 9.82 -12.97
C GLU A 19 -9.00 10.12 -12.24
N ILE A 20 -8.96 10.12 -10.91
CA ILE A 20 -10.11 10.39 -10.03
C ILE A 20 -9.93 11.65 -9.18
N ALA A 21 -8.68 12.10 -9.03
CA ALA A 21 -8.29 13.38 -8.45
C ALA A 21 -6.87 13.72 -8.91
N PRO A 22 -6.40 14.97 -8.79
CA PRO A 22 -5.04 15.34 -9.20
C PRO A 22 -3.96 14.43 -8.59
N GLY A 23 -3.30 13.66 -9.45
CA GLY A 23 -2.26 12.70 -9.02
C GLY A 23 -2.81 11.47 -8.29
N VAL A 24 -4.09 11.13 -8.49
CA VAL A 24 -4.71 9.89 -8.02
C VAL A 24 -5.44 9.23 -9.18
N GLU A 25 -5.05 8.01 -9.51
CA GLU A 25 -5.64 7.23 -10.59
C GLU A 25 -6.05 5.84 -10.10
N ILE A 26 -7.09 5.28 -10.70
CA ILE A 26 -7.62 3.96 -10.38
C ILE A 26 -7.65 3.07 -11.61
N ALA A 27 -7.30 1.81 -11.43
CA ALA A 27 -7.39 0.77 -12.45
C ALA A 27 -7.98 -0.51 -11.84
N ARG A 28 -8.65 -1.30 -12.67
CA ARG A 28 -9.05 -2.67 -12.34
C ARG A 28 -8.39 -3.63 -13.32
N PHE A 29 -7.80 -4.68 -12.77
CA PHE A 29 -7.11 -5.71 -13.52
C PHE A 29 -7.80 -7.04 -13.31
N GLN A 30 -7.80 -7.90 -14.33
CA GLN A 30 -8.24 -9.27 -14.18
C GLN A 30 -7.13 -10.05 -13.48
N ALA A 31 -7.51 -10.87 -12.50
CA ALA A 31 -6.61 -11.84 -11.90
C ALA A 31 -6.30 -12.96 -12.93
N SER A 32 -5.15 -13.62 -12.80
CA SER A 32 -4.79 -14.70 -13.73
C SER A 32 -5.69 -15.92 -13.60
N ARG A 33 -6.26 -16.14 -12.41
CA ARG A 33 -7.18 -17.25 -12.12
C ARG A 33 -8.60 -16.93 -12.63
N PRO A 34 -9.22 -17.80 -13.46
CA PRO A 34 -10.52 -17.53 -14.11
C PRO A 34 -11.72 -17.23 -13.19
N ALA A 35 -11.62 -17.50 -11.89
CA ALA A 35 -12.68 -17.25 -10.91
C ALA A 35 -12.25 -16.28 -9.79
N ALA A 36 -11.02 -15.77 -9.83
CA ALA A 36 -10.55 -14.80 -8.86
C ALA A 36 -11.18 -13.43 -9.13
N PRO A 37 -11.59 -12.68 -8.09
CA PRO A 37 -12.11 -11.34 -8.27
C PRO A 37 -11.09 -10.40 -8.91
N PRO A 38 -11.53 -9.34 -9.61
CA PRO A 38 -10.62 -8.36 -10.17
C PRO A 38 -9.83 -7.65 -9.07
N ILE A 39 -8.59 -7.30 -9.41
CA ILE A 39 -7.68 -6.55 -8.55
C ILE A 39 -7.91 -5.07 -8.80
N THR A 40 -8.32 -4.33 -7.79
CA THR A 40 -8.42 -2.87 -7.84
C THR A 40 -7.12 -2.26 -7.34
N VAL A 41 -6.54 -1.35 -8.12
CA VAL A 41 -5.33 -0.61 -7.74
C VAL A 41 -5.60 0.88 -7.86
N VAL A 42 -5.31 1.63 -6.79
CA VAL A 42 -5.27 3.09 -6.79
C VAL A 42 -3.81 3.51 -6.71
N ARG A 43 -3.30 4.25 -7.71
CA ARG A 43 -1.98 4.87 -7.65
C ARG A 43 -2.13 6.30 -7.15
N VAL A 44 -1.33 6.65 -6.15
CA VAL A 44 -1.29 7.98 -5.52
C VAL A 44 0.11 8.55 -5.71
N ASP A 45 0.22 9.73 -6.33
CA ASP A 45 1.46 10.52 -6.36
C ASP A 45 1.65 11.21 -5.00
N PRO A 46 2.64 10.80 -4.18
CA PRO A 46 2.84 11.33 -2.84
C PRO A 46 3.43 12.74 -2.85
N ARG A 47 3.80 13.31 -4.01
CA ARG A 47 4.19 14.72 -4.14
C ARG A 47 2.97 15.64 -4.19
N ARG A 48 1.85 15.15 -4.73
CA ARG A 48 0.59 15.89 -4.89
C ARG A 48 -0.41 15.62 -3.77
N ASN A 49 -0.31 14.46 -3.13
CA ASN A 49 -1.22 14.03 -2.07
C ASN A 49 -0.49 13.89 -0.73
N ARG A 50 -1.25 13.77 0.35
CA ARG A 50 -0.73 13.63 1.72
C ARG A 50 -1.29 12.36 2.36
N PHE A 51 -0.49 11.75 3.22
CA PHE A 51 -0.88 10.58 4.00
C PHE A 51 -1.08 10.98 5.46
N SER A 52 -2.15 10.48 6.07
CA SER A 52 -2.38 10.60 7.50
C SER A 52 -2.94 9.30 8.05
N LEU A 53 -2.56 8.96 9.27
CA LEU A 53 -3.10 7.78 9.94
C LEU A 53 -4.36 8.18 10.71
N GLN A 54 -5.49 7.63 10.29
CA GLN A 54 -6.75 7.71 11.03
C GLN A 54 -6.86 6.48 11.94
N SER A 55 -7.04 6.70 13.25
CA SER A 55 -7.05 5.61 14.23
C SER A 55 -8.07 5.89 15.32
N ALA A 56 -8.98 4.92 15.51
CA ALA A 56 -9.98 4.98 16.56
C ALA A 56 -9.36 5.12 17.95
N LYS A 57 -8.27 4.39 18.22
CA LYS A 57 -7.51 4.52 19.47
C LYS A 57 -6.97 5.94 19.68
N LEU A 58 -6.31 6.50 18.66
CA LEU A 58 -5.69 7.83 18.77
C LEU A 58 -6.72 8.96 18.87
N GLN A 59 -7.94 8.73 18.39
CA GLN A 59 -9.05 9.67 18.46
C GLN A 59 -10.01 9.40 19.65
N GLY A 60 -9.67 8.47 20.55
CA GLY A 60 -10.50 8.15 21.71
C GLY A 60 -11.87 7.56 21.37
N LEU A 61 -12.02 6.95 20.20
CA LEU A 61 -13.30 6.37 19.75
C LEU A 61 -13.53 5.00 20.40
N SER A 62 -14.79 4.75 20.76
CA SER A 62 -15.23 3.50 21.40
C SER A 62 -15.28 2.31 20.45
N ARG A 63 -15.41 2.56 19.14
CA ARG A 63 -15.36 1.55 18.07
C ARG A 63 -14.55 2.04 16.87
N ALA A 64 -14.15 1.12 16.00
CA ALA A 64 -13.63 1.46 14.69
C ALA A 64 -14.74 2.03 13.78
N PRO A 65 -14.55 3.21 13.18
CA PRO A 65 -15.39 3.70 12.09
C PRO A 65 -15.26 2.85 10.82
N THR A 66 -16.31 2.84 10.00
CA THR A 66 -16.28 2.28 8.64
C THR A 66 -15.43 3.16 7.71
N ALA A 67 -15.07 2.66 6.51
CA ALA A 67 -14.35 3.44 5.51
C ALA A 67 -15.08 4.76 5.16
N ALA A 68 -16.40 4.69 4.94
CA ALA A 68 -17.21 5.88 4.65
C ALA A 68 -17.24 6.88 5.82
N GLU A 69 -17.32 6.38 7.06
CA GLU A 69 -17.25 7.23 8.25
C GLU A 69 -15.86 7.88 8.39
N TRP A 70 -14.79 7.18 8.05
CA TRP A 70 -13.44 7.74 8.05
C TRP A 70 -13.28 8.84 7.01
N ILE A 71 -13.80 8.66 5.80
CA ILE A 71 -13.83 9.69 4.75
C ILE A 71 -14.58 10.92 5.26
N ALA A 72 -15.80 10.74 5.79
CA ALA A 72 -16.62 11.84 6.30
C ALA A 72 -15.95 12.60 7.46
N ARG A 73 -15.25 11.89 8.36
CA ARG A 73 -14.56 12.49 9.52
C ARG A 73 -13.28 13.23 9.16
N SER A 74 -12.51 12.70 8.20
CA SER A 74 -11.17 13.22 7.88
C SER A 74 -11.15 14.18 6.70
N GLY A 75 -12.20 14.16 5.86
CA GLY A 75 -12.19 14.83 4.56
C GLY A 75 -11.25 14.19 3.54
N ALA A 76 -10.75 12.98 3.81
CA ALA A 76 -9.85 12.28 2.90
C ALA A 76 -10.56 11.88 1.59
N SER A 77 -9.86 11.96 0.47
CA SER A 77 -10.38 11.54 -0.84
C SER A 77 -10.50 10.01 -1.00
N GLY A 78 -9.88 9.24 -0.10
CA GLY A 78 -9.92 7.79 -0.08
C GLY A 78 -9.25 7.25 1.19
N VAL A 79 -9.59 6.01 1.56
CA VAL A 79 -9.05 5.34 2.75
C VAL A 79 -8.78 3.88 2.43
N ILE A 80 -7.78 3.28 3.07
CA ILE A 80 -7.51 1.84 3.04
C ILE A 80 -7.19 1.41 4.46
N ASN A 81 -7.35 0.12 4.78
CA ASN A 81 -6.79 -0.43 6.01
C ASN A 81 -5.30 -0.07 6.13
N ALA A 82 -4.86 0.33 7.33
CA ALA A 82 -3.46 0.64 7.57
C ALA A 82 -2.65 -0.58 8.03
N SER A 83 -3.24 -1.45 8.83
CA SER A 83 -2.65 -2.72 9.29
C SER A 83 -3.72 -3.62 9.92
N MET A 84 -3.35 -4.86 10.17
CA MET A 84 -4.06 -5.74 11.10
C MET A 84 -4.04 -5.17 12.51
N TYR A 85 -4.99 -5.59 13.33
CA TYR A 85 -5.19 -5.11 14.68
C TYR A 85 -5.39 -6.26 15.70
N GLY A 86 -5.15 -5.96 16.97
CA GLY A 86 -5.34 -6.90 18.08
C GLY A 86 -6.81 -7.08 18.48
N LYS A 87 -7.06 -7.82 19.56
CA LYS A 87 -8.41 -8.12 20.05
C LYS A 87 -9.24 -6.87 20.43
N ASP A 88 -8.59 -5.73 20.64
CA ASP A 88 -9.25 -4.46 20.97
C ASP A 88 -9.79 -3.70 19.73
N GLU A 89 -9.60 -4.29 18.55
CA GLU A 89 -10.01 -3.78 17.22
C GLU A 89 -9.45 -2.40 16.84
N ARG A 90 -8.43 -1.92 17.58
CA ARG A 90 -7.98 -0.52 17.48
C ARG A 90 -6.46 -0.36 17.55
N THR A 91 -5.75 -1.33 18.16
CA THR A 91 -4.29 -1.31 18.26
C THR A 91 -3.68 -2.18 17.15
N SER A 92 -2.77 -1.61 16.37
CA SER A 92 -2.00 -2.33 15.35
C SER A 92 -1.18 -3.46 15.96
N VAL A 93 -1.01 -4.56 15.23
CA VAL A 93 -0.13 -5.66 15.64
C VAL A 93 1.37 -5.38 15.43
N GLY A 94 1.71 -4.29 14.74
CA GLY A 94 3.08 -3.82 14.53
C GLY A 94 3.26 -2.37 14.99
N TYR A 95 4.49 -1.87 14.89
CA TYR A 95 4.77 -0.47 15.20
C TYR A 95 3.94 0.46 14.30
N MET A 96 3.24 1.42 14.89
CA MET A 96 2.38 2.34 14.16
C MET A 96 2.32 3.70 14.85
N ARG A 97 2.59 4.79 14.11
CA ARG A 97 2.46 6.16 14.59
C ARG A 97 2.16 7.18 13.49
N ASP A 98 1.67 8.33 13.91
CA ASP A 98 1.56 9.55 13.11
C ASP A 98 2.02 10.76 13.94
N GLY A 99 3.22 11.25 13.61
CA GLY A 99 3.93 12.26 14.38
C GLY A 99 4.31 11.70 15.74
N GLU A 100 3.95 12.43 16.79
CA GLU A 100 4.14 12.04 18.19
C GLU A 100 3.05 11.08 18.69
N ARG A 101 1.96 10.92 17.93
CA ARG A 101 0.84 10.05 18.33
C ARG A 101 1.15 8.60 17.97
N VAL A 102 1.38 7.79 19.00
CA VAL A 102 1.76 6.37 18.85
C VAL A 102 0.54 5.47 19.06
N ASN A 103 0.14 4.73 18.02
CA ASN A 103 -0.90 3.71 18.15
C ASN A 103 -0.33 2.46 18.83
N ASN A 104 0.83 1.98 18.37
CA ASN A 104 1.59 0.90 18.97
C ASN A 104 3.08 1.22 18.91
N GLY A 105 3.75 1.24 20.07
CA GLY A 105 5.19 1.51 20.19
C GLY A 105 6.06 0.25 20.06
N GLY A 106 5.47 -0.94 20.05
CA GLY A 106 6.16 -2.21 19.94
C GLY A 106 6.45 -2.59 18.49
N TRP A 107 7.71 -2.91 18.20
CA TRP A 107 8.11 -3.48 16.92
C TRP A 107 7.84 -4.98 16.87
N SER A 108 7.16 -5.45 15.84
CA SER A 108 6.94 -6.89 15.60
C SER A 108 8.13 -7.51 14.82
N PRO A 109 8.20 -8.83 14.64
CA PRO A 109 9.19 -9.47 13.77
C PRO A 109 9.05 -9.12 12.27
N GLN A 110 7.92 -8.53 11.87
CA GLN A 110 7.59 -8.25 10.47
C GLN A 110 8.56 -7.27 9.81
N LYS A 111 8.74 -7.40 8.49
CA LYS A 111 9.90 -6.81 7.78
C LYS A 111 9.58 -5.54 6.99
N ALA A 112 8.33 -5.29 6.63
CA ALA A 112 7.96 -4.12 5.85
C ALA A 112 7.50 -2.96 6.76
N VAL A 113 7.90 -1.75 6.38
CA VAL A 113 7.54 -0.51 7.09
C VAL A 113 7.17 0.55 6.07
N PHE A 114 5.89 0.84 5.90
CA PHE A 114 5.46 2.01 5.15
C PHE A 114 5.80 3.27 5.93
N VAL A 115 6.43 4.22 5.26
CA VAL A 115 6.76 5.53 5.80
C VAL A 115 6.30 6.61 4.82
N ALA A 116 5.79 7.71 5.35
CA ALA A 116 5.41 8.87 4.56
C ALA A 116 5.62 10.15 5.35
N GLU A 117 5.64 11.27 4.62
CA GLU A 117 5.66 12.63 5.19
C GLU A 117 6.99 12.92 5.90
N PRO A 118 8.10 13.03 5.13
CA PRO A 118 9.44 13.19 5.67
C PRO A 118 9.65 14.53 6.39
N ASP A 119 10.57 14.56 7.35
CA ASP A 119 10.94 15.72 8.16
C ASP A 119 11.81 16.75 7.41
N ARG A 120 12.32 16.40 6.22
CA ARG A 120 13.22 17.23 5.42
C ARG A 120 13.10 16.95 3.93
N ALA A 121 13.44 17.95 3.13
CA ALA A 121 13.60 17.79 1.69
C ALA A 121 14.73 16.79 1.35
N GLY A 122 14.61 16.12 0.21
CA GLY A 122 15.58 15.13 -0.29
C GLY A 122 15.32 13.69 0.16
N LEU A 123 14.35 13.46 1.04
CA LEU A 123 13.81 12.12 1.30
C LEU A 123 12.59 11.85 0.39
N PRO A 124 12.37 10.60 -0.05
CA PRO A 124 11.16 10.23 -0.77
C PRO A 124 9.90 10.60 0.02
N PRO A 125 8.86 11.20 -0.58
CA PRO A 125 7.65 11.62 0.15
C PRO A 125 6.90 10.45 0.82
N ALA A 126 6.95 9.26 0.20
CA ALA A 126 6.48 8.01 0.77
C ALA A 126 7.30 6.84 0.21
N ARG A 127 7.48 5.77 1.00
CA ARG A 127 8.10 4.51 0.56
C ARG A 127 7.80 3.36 1.52
N ILE A 128 8.08 2.14 1.09
CA ILE A 128 8.18 0.98 1.99
C ILE A 128 9.66 0.68 2.24
N LEU A 129 10.04 0.66 3.52
CA LEU A 129 11.36 0.23 3.98
C LEU A 129 11.32 -1.27 4.31
N ASP A 130 12.40 -1.97 3.99
CA ASP A 130 12.60 -3.37 4.33
C ASP A 130 13.69 -3.52 5.41
N ARG A 131 13.30 -4.05 6.58
CA ARG A 131 14.19 -4.24 7.74
C ARG A 131 15.35 -5.19 7.49
N THR A 132 15.35 -5.96 6.40
CA THR A 132 16.42 -6.92 6.07
C THR A 132 17.55 -6.31 5.26
N CYS A 133 17.35 -5.12 4.69
CA CYS A 133 18.34 -4.47 3.81
C CYS A 133 18.39 -2.94 3.94
N GLU A 134 17.57 -2.34 4.80
CA GLU A 134 17.57 -0.91 5.08
C GLU A 134 17.68 -0.63 6.58
N SER A 135 18.35 0.47 6.92
CA SER A 135 18.50 0.92 8.31
C SER A 135 17.21 1.56 8.84
N VAL A 136 16.15 0.77 9.05
CA VAL A 136 14.84 1.27 9.52
C VAL A 136 14.96 2.09 10.80
N GLY A 137 15.82 1.70 11.75
CA GLY A 137 16.05 2.46 12.99
C GLY A 137 16.60 3.88 12.76
N ARG A 138 17.30 4.12 11.65
CA ARG A 138 17.79 5.45 11.26
C ARG A 138 16.81 6.20 10.35
N LEU A 139 16.08 5.47 9.51
CA LEU A 139 15.24 6.06 8.47
C LEU A 139 13.82 6.37 8.97
N ALA A 140 13.16 5.46 9.69
CA ALA A 140 11.78 5.65 10.15
C ALA A 140 11.58 6.88 11.04
N PRO A 141 12.52 7.30 11.92
CA PRO A 141 12.39 8.54 12.68
C PRO A 141 12.30 9.81 11.81
N ARG A 142 12.72 9.74 10.55
CA ARG A 142 12.69 10.86 9.59
C ARG A 142 11.35 11.06 8.91
N TYR A 143 10.33 10.28 9.29
CA TYR A 143 9.00 10.32 8.70
C TYR A 143 7.94 10.55 9.77
N ARG A 144 6.91 11.32 9.48
CA ARG A 144 5.78 11.53 10.39
C ARG A 144 4.90 10.27 10.46
N VAL A 145 4.56 9.68 9.33
CA VAL A 145 3.72 8.46 9.29
C VAL A 145 4.63 7.24 9.21
N VAL A 146 4.41 6.27 10.11
CA VAL A 146 5.14 4.99 10.12
C VAL A 146 4.17 3.87 10.44
N VAL A 147 4.12 2.85 9.58
CA VAL A 147 3.27 1.68 9.74
C VAL A 147 4.05 0.42 9.39
N GLN A 148 4.23 -0.47 10.38
CA GLN A 148 4.88 -1.76 10.19
C GLN A 148 3.86 -2.85 9.89
N SER A 149 4.12 -3.68 8.88
CA SER A 149 3.29 -4.84 8.58
C SER A 149 4.07 -5.94 7.84
N ILE A 150 3.35 -6.98 7.40
CA ILE A 150 3.91 -8.16 6.74
C ILE A 150 4.42 -7.78 5.34
N ARG A 151 5.62 -8.24 5.02
CA ARG A 151 6.26 -8.04 3.71
C ARG A 151 5.73 -9.08 2.71
N MET A 152 5.26 -8.63 1.56
CA MET A 152 4.86 -9.50 0.45
C MET A 152 5.96 -9.59 -0.62
N LEU A 153 6.60 -8.45 -0.94
CA LEU A 153 7.78 -8.39 -1.79
C LEU A 153 9.01 -7.92 -1.02
N ASP A 154 10.12 -8.65 -1.17
CA ASP A 154 11.39 -8.26 -0.60
C ASP A 154 12.11 -7.15 -1.36
N CYS A 155 13.25 -6.71 -0.82
CA CYS A 155 13.98 -5.63 -1.47
C CYS A 155 14.64 -5.95 -2.81
N LYS A 156 14.64 -7.22 -3.21
CA LYS A 156 15.06 -7.69 -4.53
C LYS A 156 13.88 -7.88 -5.49
N GLY A 157 12.66 -7.56 -5.06
CA GLY A 157 11.45 -7.77 -5.85
C GLY A 157 11.11 -9.25 -5.97
N ARG A 158 11.28 -10.02 -4.89
CA ARG A 158 10.87 -11.43 -4.85
C ARG A 158 9.62 -11.58 -4.01
N ASN A 159 8.64 -12.33 -4.50
CA ASN A 159 7.54 -12.86 -3.70
C ASN A 159 8.09 -13.70 -2.54
N VAL A 160 7.79 -13.26 -1.32
CA VAL A 160 8.16 -13.97 -0.08
C VAL A 160 6.95 -14.49 0.69
N TRP A 161 5.76 -14.37 0.12
CA TRP A 161 4.57 -14.94 0.71
C TRP A 161 4.54 -16.43 0.43
N THR A 162 4.47 -17.26 1.47
CA THR A 162 4.39 -18.71 1.30
C THR A 162 3.12 -19.09 0.56
N ASP A 163 3.26 -19.91 -0.49
CA ASP A 163 2.11 -20.46 -1.19
C ASP A 163 1.33 -21.43 -0.27
N THR A 164 0.04 -21.17 -0.12
CA THR A 164 -0.88 -21.98 0.67
C THR A 164 -2.23 -22.04 -0.03
N SER A 165 -3.05 -23.04 0.28
CA SER A 165 -4.41 -23.15 -0.26
C SER A 165 -5.41 -22.13 0.29
N SER A 166 -5.00 -21.27 1.23
CA SER A 166 -5.91 -20.33 1.87
C SER A 166 -6.19 -19.11 0.99
N GLN A 167 -7.45 -18.67 0.98
CA GLN A 167 -7.90 -17.58 0.13
C GLN A 167 -8.81 -16.62 0.90
N TRP A 168 -8.62 -15.32 0.71
CA TRP A 168 -9.42 -14.28 1.36
C TRP A 168 -9.33 -12.96 0.59
N GLY A 169 -10.20 -11.99 0.92
CA GLY A 169 -10.07 -10.62 0.42
C GLY A 169 -8.85 -9.95 1.02
N THR A 170 -8.07 -9.22 0.24
CA THR A 170 -6.77 -8.66 0.66
C THR A 170 -6.69 -7.18 0.35
N THR A 171 -6.11 -6.43 1.28
CA THR A 171 -5.60 -5.07 1.07
C THR A 171 -4.09 -5.06 1.21
N ALA A 172 -3.42 -4.33 0.33
CA ALA A 172 -1.97 -4.16 0.36
C ALA A 172 -1.58 -2.72 -0.01
N ILE A 173 -0.42 -2.30 0.47
CA ILE A 173 0.25 -1.07 0.08
C ILE A 173 1.52 -1.46 -0.68
N GLY A 174 1.70 -0.92 -1.88
CA GLY A 174 2.90 -1.08 -2.68
C GLY A 174 3.55 0.27 -3.01
N THR A 175 4.76 0.21 -3.55
CA THR A 175 5.39 1.37 -4.19
C THR A 175 5.92 1.01 -5.56
N ASP A 176 5.89 1.96 -6.50
CA ASP A 176 6.41 1.77 -7.84
C ASP A 176 7.73 2.53 -8.10
N ARG A 177 8.37 2.23 -9.24
CA ARG A 177 9.64 2.83 -9.67
C ARG A 177 9.55 4.33 -9.92
N SER A 178 8.35 4.89 -10.13
CA SER A 178 8.14 6.32 -10.29
C SER A 178 8.02 7.06 -8.95
N GLY A 179 7.99 6.31 -7.83
CA GLY A 179 7.77 6.84 -6.49
C GLY A 179 6.29 6.96 -6.12
N GLY A 180 5.39 6.39 -6.92
CA GLY A 180 3.97 6.30 -6.59
C GLY A 180 3.70 5.29 -5.47
N VAL A 181 2.66 5.56 -4.69
CA VAL A 181 2.10 4.62 -3.72
C VAL A 181 0.92 3.90 -4.36
N LEU A 182 0.90 2.57 -4.26
CA LEU A 182 -0.16 1.72 -4.79
C LEU A 182 -1.02 1.22 -3.63
N LEU A 183 -2.31 1.55 -3.63
CA LEU A 183 -3.29 0.96 -2.72
C LEU A 183 -4.00 -0.15 -3.48
N VAL A 184 -3.90 -1.38 -2.99
CA VAL A 184 -4.40 -2.56 -3.67
C VAL A 184 -5.54 -3.16 -2.86
N HIS A 185 -6.61 -3.55 -3.53
CA HIS A 185 -7.74 -4.26 -2.96
C HIS A 185 -8.20 -5.39 -3.87
N VAL A 186 -8.49 -6.54 -3.26
CA VAL A 186 -9.25 -7.64 -3.87
C VAL A 186 -10.28 -8.13 -2.86
N ALA A 187 -11.54 -8.28 -3.28
CA ALA A 187 -12.64 -8.66 -2.37
C ALA A 187 -12.56 -10.11 -1.85
N GLY A 188 -11.84 -10.98 -2.56
CA GLY A 188 -11.71 -12.40 -2.27
C GLY A 188 -12.86 -13.26 -2.83
N PRO A 189 -12.67 -14.59 -2.90
CA PRO A 189 -11.49 -15.35 -2.49
C PRO A 189 -10.31 -15.19 -3.46
N HIS A 190 -9.10 -14.94 -2.94
CA HIS A 190 -7.85 -14.89 -3.71
C HIS A 190 -6.68 -15.37 -2.83
N SER A 191 -5.77 -16.19 -3.37
CA SER A 191 -4.51 -16.51 -2.68
C SER A 191 -3.64 -15.27 -2.63
N VAL A 192 -3.04 -14.98 -1.48
CA VAL A 192 -2.12 -13.84 -1.35
C VAL A 192 -0.85 -14.09 -2.18
N HIS A 193 -0.42 -15.35 -2.33
CA HIS A 193 0.71 -15.70 -3.19
C HIS A 193 0.40 -15.37 -4.65
N ASP A 194 -0.71 -15.90 -5.19
CA ASP A 194 -1.15 -15.61 -6.56
C ASP A 194 -1.40 -14.11 -6.77
N LEU A 195 -1.88 -13.38 -5.76
CA LEU A 195 -2.08 -11.92 -5.85
C LEU A 195 -0.75 -11.18 -6.05
N VAL A 196 0.32 -11.61 -5.37
CA VAL A 196 1.65 -11.01 -5.57
C VAL A 196 2.11 -11.26 -6.99
N ASP A 197 2.00 -12.50 -7.47
CA ASP A 197 2.42 -12.88 -8.82
C ASP A 197 1.64 -12.11 -9.89
N ASP A 198 0.32 -11.97 -9.72
CA ASP A 198 -0.53 -11.16 -10.60
C ASP A 198 -0.06 -9.71 -10.61
N LEU A 199 0.19 -9.10 -9.45
CA LEU A 199 0.67 -7.72 -9.35
C LEU A 199 2.06 -7.52 -9.96
N GLU A 200 2.96 -8.50 -9.86
CA GLU A 200 4.29 -8.47 -10.47
C GLU A 200 4.23 -8.58 -12.01
N ALA A 201 3.27 -9.35 -12.54
CA ALA A 201 3.06 -9.48 -13.98
C ALA A 201 2.44 -8.22 -14.62
N LEU A 202 1.76 -7.39 -13.83
CA LEU A 202 1.16 -6.13 -14.31
C LEU A 202 2.23 -5.05 -14.56
N PRO A 203 2.00 -4.11 -15.51
CA PRO A 203 2.91 -3.00 -15.78
C PRO A 203 2.81 -1.89 -14.72
N LEU A 204 2.80 -2.25 -13.44
CA LEU A 204 2.71 -1.33 -12.30
C LEU A 204 4.07 -0.70 -11.99
N GLY A 205 5.18 -1.33 -12.40
CA GLY A 205 6.52 -0.94 -11.99
C GLY A 205 6.76 -1.16 -10.51
N LEU A 206 6.12 -2.18 -9.92
CA LEU A 206 6.15 -2.51 -8.51
C LEU A 206 7.59 -2.73 -8.00
N THR A 207 7.90 -2.20 -6.81
CA THR A 207 9.22 -2.28 -6.18
C THR A 207 9.18 -2.89 -4.79
N ARG A 208 8.09 -2.68 -4.06
CA ARG A 208 7.82 -3.19 -2.72
C ARG A 208 6.33 -3.42 -2.58
N LEU A 209 5.95 -4.38 -1.75
CA LEU A 209 4.57 -4.68 -1.45
C LEU A 209 4.45 -5.16 0.01
N MET A 210 3.48 -4.61 0.71
CA MET A 210 3.22 -4.82 2.13
C MET A 210 1.74 -5.16 2.32
N TYR A 211 1.47 -6.29 2.94
CA TYR A 211 0.12 -6.70 3.31
C TYR A 211 -0.38 -5.83 4.46
N VAL A 212 -1.61 -5.34 4.41
CA VAL A 212 -2.16 -4.51 5.50
C VAL A 212 -3.34 -5.15 6.19
N GLU A 213 -4.30 -5.73 5.48
CA GLU A 213 -5.44 -6.43 6.10
C GLU A 213 -6.04 -7.46 5.14
N GLY A 214 -6.71 -8.47 5.67
CA GLY A 214 -7.44 -9.44 4.88
C GLY A 214 -8.83 -9.79 5.41
N GLY A 215 -9.44 -10.81 4.81
CA GLY A 215 -10.77 -11.25 5.17
C GLY A 215 -11.86 -10.22 4.83
N ARG A 216 -12.92 -10.20 5.64
CA ARG A 216 -14.06 -9.29 5.47
C ARG A 216 -13.72 -7.84 5.82
N GLN A 217 -12.60 -7.63 6.49
CA GLN A 217 -12.11 -6.35 6.97
C GLN A 217 -11.34 -5.57 5.90
N ALA A 218 -10.93 -6.23 4.81
CA ALA A 218 -10.24 -5.63 3.68
C ALA A 218 -11.14 -4.62 2.94
N ALA A 219 -10.80 -3.33 3.04
CA ALA A 219 -11.56 -2.22 2.48
C ALA A 219 -10.65 -1.16 1.86
N LEU A 220 -11.11 -0.59 0.74
CA LEU A 220 -10.55 0.53 -0.02
C LEU A 220 -11.68 1.42 -0.52
#